data_AF-A0A959LQ30-F1
#
_entry.id   AF-A0A959LQ30-F1
#
_cell.length_a   1.000
_cell.length_b   1.000
_cell.length_c   1.000
_cell.angle_alpha   90.00
_cell.angle_beta   90.00
_cell.angle_gamma   90.00
#
_symmetry.space_group_name_H-M   'P 1'
#
loop_
_entity.id
_entity.type
_entity.pdbx_description
1 polymer ?
#
loop_
_entity_poly.entity_id
_entity_poly.type
_entity_poly.pdbx_seq_one_letter_code
_entity_poly.pdbx_strand_id
1 'polypeptide(L)'
;MKAFFNYPAGIYIVATLAALGIMIVIDYILGAEAEHLNAWVIVNRLVGNTDTIGDSLAIRQFGLLGATLLMLALNTVFGFILIKLLTLTIKFIHWL
;
A
#
# COMPACT_ATOMS: atom_id res chain seq x y z
N MET A 1 -0.81 23.76 5.31
CA MET A 1 -1.71 22.76 5.96
C MET A 1 -3.18 22.90 5.57
N LYS A 2 -3.77 24.10 5.45
CA LYS A 2 -5.22 24.27 5.13
C LYS A 2 -5.67 23.68 3.77
N ALA A 3 -4.81 23.69 2.74
CA ALA A 3 -5.19 23.23 1.40
C ALA A 3 -5.41 21.71 1.28
N PHE A 4 -4.62 20.88 1.99
CA PHE A 4 -4.72 19.42 1.90
C PHE A 4 -5.93 18.84 2.66
N PHE A 5 -6.40 19.51 3.72
CA PHE A 5 -7.60 19.10 4.45
C PHE A 5 -8.91 19.48 3.73
N ASN A 6 -8.88 20.39 2.76
CA ASN A 6 -10.06 20.81 2.01
C ASN A 6 -10.48 19.82 0.90
N TYR A 7 -9.62 18.85 0.55
CA TYR A 7 -9.92 17.79 -0.41
C TYR A 7 -9.96 16.45 0.31
N PRO A 8 -11.09 16.09 0.94
CA PRO A 8 -11.19 14.89 1.76
C PRO A 8 -10.83 13.63 0.97
N ALA A 9 -11.17 13.54 -0.32
CA ALA A 9 -10.77 12.40 -1.14
C ALA A 9 -9.26 12.38 -1.47
N GLY A 10 -8.66 13.55 -1.73
CA GLY A 10 -7.25 13.65 -2.14
C GLY A 10 -6.28 13.18 -1.07
N ILE A 11 -6.58 13.47 0.21
CA ILE A 11 -5.70 13.06 1.32
C ILE A 11 -5.68 11.54 1.52
N TYR A 12 -6.82 10.85 1.32
CA TYR A 12 -6.86 9.40 1.38
C TYR A 12 -6.14 8.76 0.19
N ILE A 13 -6.27 9.32 -1.02
CA ILE A 13 -5.54 8.82 -2.19
C ILE A 13 -4.03 8.91 -1.96
N VAL A 14 -3.55 10.07 -1.48
CA VAL A 14 -2.12 10.25 -1.18
C VAL A 14 -1.64 9.29 -0.10
N ALA A 15 -2.45 9.08 0.96
CA ALA A 15 -2.11 8.13 2.02
C ALA A 15 -2.06 6.68 1.52
N THR A 16 -3.00 6.28 0.66
CA THR A 16 -3.00 4.97 0.01
C THR A 16 -1.76 4.78 -0.88
N LEU A 17 -1.41 5.78 -1.68
CA LEU A 17 -0.21 5.73 -2.53
C LEU A 17 1.07 5.69 -1.68
N ALA A 18 1.12 6.42 -0.58
CA ALA A 18 2.24 6.37 0.35
C ALA A 18 2.37 5.00 1.01
N ALA A 19 1.26 4.41 1.48
CA ALA A 19 1.24 3.05 2.03
C ALA A 19 1.71 2.02 0.99
N LEU A 20 1.21 2.12 -0.24
CA LEU A 20 1.61 1.25 -1.34
C LEU A 20 3.11 1.39 -1.66
N GLY A 21 3.62 2.61 -1.72
CA GLY A 21 5.05 2.86 -1.95
C GLY A 21 5.92 2.27 -0.85
N ILE A 22 5.53 2.45 0.41
CA ILE A 22 6.23 1.85 1.56
C ILE A 22 6.24 0.33 1.45
N MET A 23 5.09 -0.28 1.13
CA MET A 23 4.98 -1.73 0.95
C MET A 23 5.91 -2.23 -0.17
N ILE A 24 5.91 -1.58 -1.32
CA ILE A 24 6.80 -1.93 -2.45
C ILE A 24 8.27 -1.87 -2.02
N VAL A 25 8.67 -0.83 -1.29
CA VAL A 25 10.06 -0.68 -0.82
C VAL A 25 10.41 -1.75 0.21
N ILE A 26 9.53 -2.03 1.16
CA ILE A 26 9.73 -3.09 2.16
C ILE A 26 9.85 -4.45 1.47
N ASP A 27 8.96 -4.77 0.54
CA ASP A 27 8.95 -6.05 -0.17
C ASP A 27 10.15 -6.20 -1.12
N TYR A 28 10.67 -5.08 -1.64
CA TYR A 28 11.93 -5.07 -2.38
C TYR A 28 13.13 -5.42 -1.48
N ILE A 29 13.19 -4.85 -0.27
CA ILE A 29 14.29 -5.09 0.69
C ILE A 29 14.22 -6.50 1.28
N LEU A 30 13.02 -6.96 1.65
CA LEU A 30 12.79 -8.29 2.23
C LEU A 30 12.83 -9.40 1.16
N GLY A 31 12.78 -9.03 -0.12
CA GLY A 31 12.79 -9.99 -1.21
C GLY A 31 11.62 -10.98 -1.14
N ALA A 32 11.85 -12.22 -1.56
CA ALA A 32 10.81 -13.25 -1.65
C ALA A 32 10.29 -13.75 -0.27
N GLU A 33 10.85 -13.27 0.85
CA GLU A 33 10.43 -13.70 2.20
C GLU A 33 9.02 -13.23 2.57
N ALA A 34 8.50 -12.17 1.92
CA ALA A 34 7.09 -11.80 2.00
C ALA A 34 6.23 -12.75 1.13
N GLU A 35 6.14 -14.02 1.53
CA GLU A 35 5.59 -15.10 0.70
C GLU A 35 4.08 -14.92 0.39
N HIS A 36 3.33 -14.25 1.27
CA HIS A 36 1.87 -14.15 1.16
C HIS A 36 1.40 -13.12 0.12
N LEU A 37 1.80 -11.86 0.31
CA LEU A 37 1.42 -10.75 -0.56
C LEU A 37 2.64 -9.86 -0.76
N ASN A 38 3.24 -9.94 -1.94
CA ASN A 38 4.46 -9.22 -2.27
C ASN A 38 4.16 -8.20 -3.38
N ALA A 39 4.10 -6.92 -3.01
CA ALA A 39 3.83 -5.82 -3.91
C ALA A 39 4.94 -5.63 -4.96
N TRP A 40 6.21 -5.89 -4.59
CA TRP A 40 7.32 -5.83 -5.53
C TRP A 40 7.16 -6.86 -6.66
N VAL A 41 6.81 -8.11 -6.33
CA VAL A 41 6.53 -9.18 -7.30
C VAL A 41 5.33 -8.80 -8.19
N ILE A 42 4.23 -8.34 -7.58
CA ILE A 42 3.02 -7.94 -8.31
C ILE A 42 3.32 -6.83 -9.30
N VAL A 43 4.04 -5.78 -8.89
CA VAL A 43 4.40 -4.65 -9.76
C VAL A 43 5.32 -5.11 -10.89
N ASN A 44 6.32 -5.94 -10.64
CA ASN A 44 7.17 -6.48 -11.70
C ASN A 44 6.36 -7.26 -12.75
N ARG A 45 5.41 -8.09 -12.31
CA ARG A 45 4.54 -8.82 -13.23
C ARG A 45 3.59 -7.93 -14.01
N LEU A 46 3.07 -6.86 -13.41
CA LEU A 46 2.26 -5.85 -14.11
C LEU A 46 3.05 -5.12 -15.20
N VAL A 47 4.36 -4.93 -15.01
CA VAL A 47 5.27 -4.31 -16.00
C VAL A 47 5.78 -5.32 -17.03
N GLY A 48 5.40 -6.60 -16.92
CA GLY A 48 5.81 -7.67 -17.83
C GLY A 48 7.18 -8.29 -17.51
N ASN A 49 7.77 -7.98 -16.37
CA ASN A 49 9.01 -8.59 -15.90
C ASN A 49 8.71 -9.91 -15.17
N THR A 50 8.77 -11.02 -15.91
CA THR A 50 8.47 -12.37 -15.39
C THR A 50 9.72 -13.21 -15.14
N ASP A 51 10.86 -12.81 -15.70
CA ASP A 51 12.08 -13.58 -15.59
C ASP A 51 12.70 -13.31 -14.21
N THR A 52 13.03 -14.36 -13.47
CA THR A 52 13.74 -14.37 -12.16
C THR A 52 12.94 -14.09 -10.89
N ILE A 53 11.66 -13.71 -10.97
CA ILE A 53 10.87 -13.36 -9.76
C ILE A 53 9.82 -14.45 -9.46
N GLY A 54 10.01 -15.14 -8.33
CA GLY A 54 9.09 -16.16 -7.82
C GLY A 54 7.69 -15.62 -7.52
N ASP A 55 6.67 -16.47 -7.69
CA ASP A 55 5.28 -16.09 -7.45
C ASP A 55 4.95 -15.96 -5.96
N SER A 56 4.28 -14.87 -5.57
CA SER A 56 3.68 -14.76 -4.24
C SER A 56 2.43 -15.64 -4.12
N LEU A 57 2.07 -16.07 -2.91
CA LEU A 57 0.89 -16.87 -2.64
C LEU A 57 -0.39 -16.23 -3.19
N ALA A 58 -0.53 -14.90 -3.04
CA ALA A 58 -1.67 -14.15 -3.58
C ALA A 58 -1.81 -14.28 -5.09
N ILE A 59 -0.70 -14.26 -5.85
CA ILE A 59 -0.73 -14.45 -7.31
C ILE A 59 -1.09 -15.90 -7.64
N ARG A 60 -0.58 -16.88 -6.89
CA ARG A 60 -0.90 -18.31 -7.09
C ARG A 60 -2.37 -18.63 -6.82
N GLN A 61 -2.98 -17.98 -5.82
CA GLN A 61 -4.36 -18.25 -5.41
C GLN A 61 -5.40 -17.44 -6.20
N PHE A 62 -5.13 -16.17 -6.48
CA PHE A 62 -6.12 -15.24 -7.06
C PHE A 62 -5.73 -14.73 -8.45
N GLY A 63 -4.57 -15.12 -8.97
CA GLY A 63 -4.00 -14.55 -10.19
C GLY A 63 -3.47 -13.13 -9.99
N LEU A 64 -2.84 -12.57 -11.03
CA LEU A 64 -2.24 -11.24 -10.99
C LEU A 64 -3.26 -10.14 -10.68
N LEU A 65 -4.44 -10.19 -11.32
CA LEU A 65 -5.50 -9.21 -11.11
C LEU A 65 -6.03 -9.25 -9.68
N GLY A 66 -6.29 -10.45 -9.15
CA GLY A 66 -6.76 -10.62 -7.77
C GLY A 66 -5.72 -10.16 -6.75
N ALA A 67 -4.46 -10.51 -6.95
CA ALA A 67 -3.35 -10.04 -6.10
C ALA A 67 -3.21 -8.50 -6.13
N THR A 68 -3.37 -7.89 -7.30
CA THR A 68 -3.33 -6.42 -7.46
C THR A 68 -4.49 -5.75 -6.73
N LEU A 69 -5.71 -6.28 -6.87
CA LEU A 69 -6.88 -5.74 -6.16
C LEU A 69 -6.74 -5.90 -4.65
N LEU A 70 -6.24 -7.04 -4.17
CA LEU A 70 -5.99 -7.29 -2.75
C LEU A 70 -4.95 -6.31 -2.19
N MET A 71 -3.84 -6.13 -2.91
CA MET A 71 -2.80 -5.15 -2.58
C MET A 71 -3.37 -3.73 -2.47
N LEU A 72 -4.14 -3.28 -3.45
CA LEU A 72 -4.74 -1.94 -3.44
C LEU A 72 -5.77 -1.78 -2.31
N ALA A 73 -6.60 -2.80 -2.07
CA ALA A 73 -7.59 -2.79 -1.00
C ALA A 73 -6.94 -2.67 0.38
N LEU A 74 -5.92 -3.48 0.66
CA LEU A 74 -5.20 -3.43 1.95
C LEU A 74 -4.48 -2.10 2.13
N ASN A 75 -3.79 -1.60 1.10
CA ASN A 75 -3.12 -0.29 1.18
C ASN A 75 -4.12 0.87 1.34
N THR A 76 -5.33 0.75 0.82
CA THR A 76 -6.40 1.73 1.07
C THR A 76 -6.86 1.72 2.52
N VAL A 77 -7.01 0.53 3.12
CA VAL A 77 -7.32 0.38 4.54
C VAL A 77 -6.22 1.00 5.41
N PHE A 78 -4.94 0.72 5.11
CA PHE A 78 -3.82 1.33 5.82
C PHE A 78 -3.76 2.86 5.65
N GLY A 79 -3.98 3.36 4.43
CA GLY A 79 -4.07 4.81 4.18
C GLY A 79 -5.16 5.47 5.02
N PHE A 80 -6.34 4.84 5.12
CA PHE A 80 -7.42 5.33 5.98
C PHE A 80 -7.04 5.34 7.46
N ILE A 81 -6.45 4.25 7.96
CA ILE A 81 -5.98 4.15 9.35
C ILE A 81 -4.94 5.24 9.64
N LEU A 82 -3.96 5.45 8.75
CA LEU A 82 -2.92 6.45 8.89
C LEU A 82 -3.51 7.87 9.04
N ILE A 83 -4.48 8.23 8.19
CA ILE A 83 -5.14 9.55 8.29
C ILE A 83 -5.91 9.70 9.60
N LYS A 84 -6.58 8.65 10.08
CA LYS A 84 -7.29 8.70 11.36
C LYS A 84 -6.33 8.86 12.54
N LEU A 85 -5.22 8.13 12.53
CA LEU A 85 -4.17 8.26 13.55
C LEU A 85 -3.57 9.66 13.55
N LEU A 86 -3.18 10.19 12.38
CA LEU A 86 -2.65 11.55 12.26
C LEU A 86 -3.64 12.60 12.77
N THR A 87 -4.92 12.47 12.42
CA THR A 87 -5.97 13.38 12.88
C THR A 87 -6.12 13.32 14.40
N LEU A 88 -6.06 12.12 14.98
CA LEU A 88 -6.14 11.93 16.44
C LEU A 88 -4.93 12.53 17.16
N THR A 89 -3.71 12.33 16.64
CA THR A 89 -2.49 12.91 17.19
C THR A 89 -2.52 14.44 17.14
N ILE A 90 -2.94 15.04 16.01
CA ILE A 90 -3.05 16.50 15.89
C ILE A 90 -4.04 17.06 16.91
N LYS A 91 -5.19 16.41 17.09
CA LYS A 91 -6.20 16.80 18.09
C LYS A 91 -5.65 16.69 19.51
N PHE A 92 -4.94 15.61 19.82
CA PHE A 92 -4.33 15.42 21.13
C PHE A 92 -3.31 16.51 21.44
N ILE A 93 -2.43 16.86 20.49
CA ILE A 93 -1.43 17.94 20.64
C ILE A 93 -2.09 19.31 20.81
N HIS A 94 -3.17 19.62 20.09
CA HIS A 94 -3.87 20.91 20.23
C HIS A 94 -4.73 21.02 21.48
N TRP A 95 -5.09 19.89 22.09
CA TRP A 95 -5.85 19.85 23.32
C TRP A 95 -4.95 19.99 24.56
N LEU A 96 -3.68 19.63 24.44
CA LEU A 96 -2.62 19.79 25.45
C LEU A 96 -2.09 21.23 25.47
#